data_AF-A0A3B9KBZ5-F1
#
_entry.id   AF-A0A3B9KBZ5-F1
#
_cell.length_a   1.000
_cell.length_b   1.000
_cell.length_c   1.000
_cell.angle_alpha   90.00
_cell.angle_beta   90.00
_cell.angle_gamma   90.00
#
_symmetry.space_group_name_H-M   'P 1'
#
loop_
_entity.id
_entity.type
_entity.pdbx_description
1 polymer ?
#
loop_
_entity_poly.entity_id
_entity_poly.type
_entity_poly.pdbx_seq_one_letter_code
_entity_poly.pdbx_strand_id
1 'polypeptide(L)'
;MTEIPLEQHVAPSGEQMTVRELASCPPPERWNDWVEYDAKAWPRKVERHYEIIPTICFNCEAACGLMAYVDKETGRVKKFEGNPYHPGSRGRNCAKGPATINQVNDPERILYPLKRVGKRGEGKWERTTWEEVLDTFANKIRAAIVENRRDEVMYHVGRPGHDGYMERVLGAWGIDGHNSHTNVCSSAARFGYQIWCGADRPSPDYANARFILLISSHLETGHYFNPQAQRIIEGKMMGAKLAVMDPRLSNTASMADYWLPTWPGSEAAVLLAMARIILVERLYNGEYMRRWVNWQDYLAAEHSGEEQTFERFIELMIDLYAEYTPAFAAKESGLTEESIVDIARQIGHAGTAFAAHTWRAASAGNLGGWQVARAIWFL
;
A
#
# COMPACT_ATOMS: atom_id res chain seq x y z
N MET A 1 36.85 -17.20 20.69
CA MET A 1 36.36 -16.34 21.78
C MET A 1 36.39 -17.16 23.03
N THR A 2 37.13 -16.72 24.04
CA THR A 2 37.16 -17.32 25.37
C THR A 2 35.76 -17.24 25.97
N GLU A 3 35.15 -18.38 26.30
CA GLU A 3 33.92 -18.42 27.08
C GLU A 3 34.21 -17.83 28.47
N ILE A 4 33.69 -16.64 28.72
CA ILE A 4 33.70 -16.04 30.05
C ILE A 4 32.55 -16.71 30.82
N PRO A 5 32.82 -17.35 31.97
CA PRO A 5 31.77 -17.98 32.77
C PRO A 5 30.72 -16.93 33.18
N LEU A 6 29.44 -17.24 32.94
CA LEU A 6 28.26 -16.40 33.21
C LEU A 6 27.97 -16.16 34.70
N GLU A 7 28.81 -16.67 35.58
CA GLU A 7 28.61 -16.61 37.03
C GLU A 7 29.26 -15.33 37.56
N GLN A 8 28.44 -14.44 38.13
CA GLN A 8 28.82 -13.22 38.87
C GLN A 8 28.87 -11.89 38.11
N HIS A 9 27.94 -11.63 37.21
CA HIS A 9 27.60 -10.24 36.89
C HIS A 9 26.69 -9.67 37.98
N VAL A 10 27.27 -9.11 39.03
CA VAL A 10 26.57 -8.22 39.96
C VAL A 10 26.70 -6.81 39.40
N ALA A 11 25.59 -6.15 39.11
CA ALA A 11 25.62 -4.76 38.67
C ALA A 11 26.30 -3.88 39.75
N PRO A 12 26.84 -2.69 39.42
CA PRO A 12 27.41 -1.79 40.43
C PRO A 12 26.45 -1.44 41.59
N SER A 13 25.16 -1.69 41.40
CA SER A 13 24.10 -1.60 42.42
C SER A 13 24.07 -2.74 43.45
N GLY A 14 24.85 -3.81 43.29
CA GLY A 14 24.77 -5.01 44.12
C GLY A 14 23.71 -6.03 43.66
N GLU A 15 22.97 -5.75 42.58
CA GLU A 15 21.90 -6.63 42.07
C GLU A 15 22.45 -7.70 41.11
N GLN A 16 22.02 -8.95 41.29
CA GLN A 16 22.38 -10.06 40.39
C GLN A 16 21.80 -9.85 38.98
N MET A 17 22.63 -10.01 37.95
CA MET A 17 22.20 -10.01 36.55
C MET A 17 21.65 -11.38 36.16
N THR A 18 20.35 -11.41 35.84
CA THR A 18 19.71 -12.59 35.26
C THR A 18 19.79 -12.49 33.74
N VAL A 19 20.46 -13.45 33.11
CA VAL A 19 20.48 -13.59 31.66
C VAL A 19 19.26 -14.41 31.24
N ARG A 20 18.48 -13.89 30.28
CA ARG A 20 17.34 -14.59 29.68
C ARG A 20 17.66 -14.86 28.21
N GLU A 21 17.07 -15.92 27.66
CA GLU A 21 17.11 -16.15 26.22
C GLU A 21 16.49 -14.96 25.49
N LEU A 22 17.13 -14.55 24.38
CA LEU A 22 16.68 -13.43 23.57
C LEU A 22 15.42 -13.84 22.80
N ALA A 23 14.26 -13.37 23.23
CA ALA A 23 13.03 -13.47 22.44
C ALA A 23 12.91 -12.26 21.52
N SER A 24 12.53 -12.50 20.26
CA SER A 24 12.28 -11.43 19.27
C SER A 24 11.01 -10.63 19.57
N CYS A 25 10.11 -11.16 20.40
CA CYS A 25 8.90 -10.50 20.88
C CYS A 25 8.39 -11.14 22.18
N PRO A 26 7.61 -10.42 23.01
CA PRO A 26 6.90 -11.01 24.14
C PRO A 26 5.88 -12.07 23.66
N PRO A 27 5.84 -13.26 24.26
CA PRO A 27 4.88 -14.27 23.84
C PRO A 27 3.45 -13.93 24.33
N PRO A 28 2.39 -14.25 23.57
CA PRO A 28 1.01 -13.83 23.84
C PRO A 28 0.49 -14.17 25.23
N GLU A 29 0.88 -15.31 25.79
CA GLU A 29 0.50 -15.75 27.12
C GLU A 29 1.02 -14.82 28.25
N ARG A 30 1.97 -13.94 27.94
CA ARG A 30 2.53 -12.94 28.86
C ARG A 30 2.06 -11.51 28.58
N TRP A 31 1.19 -11.29 27.59
CA TRP A 31 0.78 -9.93 27.22
C TRP A 31 -0.02 -9.20 28.31
N ASN A 32 -0.70 -9.91 29.20
CA ASN A 32 -1.42 -9.27 30.30
C ASN A 32 -0.49 -8.67 31.39
N ASP A 33 0.76 -9.13 31.47
CA ASP A 33 1.75 -8.64 32.43
C ASP A 33 3.18 -8.90 31.93
N TRP A 34 3.63 -8.03 31.02
CA TRP A 34 4.99 -8.05 30.51
C TRP A 34 5.90 -7.16 31.34
N VAL A 35 7.03 -7.71 31.79
CA VAL A 35 7.98 -7.01 32.65
C VAL A 35 9.21 -6.57 31.86
N GLU A 36 9.48 -5.27 31.85
CA GLU A 36 10.73 -4.70 31.37
C GLU A 36 11.40 -3.87 32.47
N TYR A 37 12.68 -3.57 32.33
CA TYR A 37 13.40 -2.71 33.26
C TYR A 37 13.48 -1.27 32.75
N ASP A 38 13.31 -0.30 33.65
CA ASP A 38 13.44 1.12 33.35
C ASP A 38 14.90 1.49 33.07
N ALA A 39 15.24 1.68 31.79
CA ALA A 39 16.59 2.05 31.39
C ALA A 39 17.08 3.39 31.99
N LYS A 40 16.17 4.28 32.42
CA LYS A 40 16.52 5.56 33.06
C LYS A 40 16.77 5.42 34.56
N ALA A 41 16.43 4.28 35.16
CA ALA A 41 16.62 4.06 36.60
C ALA A 41 18.05 3.61 36.95
N TRP A 42 18.95 3.53 35.97
CA TRP A 42 20.35 3.16 36.15
C TRP A 42 20.99 3.91 37.33
N PRO A 43 21.70 3.22 38.25
CA PRO A 43 22.11 1.81 38.19
C PRO A 43 21.11 0.80 38.79
N ARG A 44 19.90 1.22 39.17
CA ARG A 44 18.90 0.34 39.81
C ARG A 44 18.06 -0.39 38.77
N LYS A 45 17.73 -1.66 39.02
CA LYS A 45 16.71 -2.38 38.26
C LYS A 45 15.33 -2.07 38.80
N VAL A 46 14.68 -1.11 38.16
CA VAL A 46 13.28 -0.80 38.44
C VAL A 46 12.43 -1.51 37.40
N GLU A 47 11.61 -2.47 37.84
CA GLU A 47 10.65 -3.16 36.99
C GLU A 47 9.52 -2.21 36.54
N ARG A 48 9.05 -2.42 35.32
CA ARG A 48 7.88 -1.79 34.73
C ARG A 48 6.99 -2.88 34.17
N HIS A 49 5.71 -2.83 34.53
CA HIS A 49 4.72 -3.79 34.11
C HIS A 49 3.84 -3.20 33.00
N TYR A 50 3.73 -3.93 31.91
CA TYR A 50 2.99 -3.54 30.73
C TYR A 50 1.89 -4.55 30.40
N GLU A 51 0.72 -4.04 30.05
CA GLU A 51 -0.26 -4.77 29.26
C GLU A 51 0.04 -4.52 27.77
N ILE A 52 0.17 -5.59 26.99
CA ILE A 52 0.46 -5.54 25.56
C ILE A 52 -0.83 -5.76 24.79
N ILE A 53 -1.28 -4.74 24.07
CA ILE A 53 -2.54 -4.75 23.33
C ILE A 53 -2.26 -4.71 21.83
N PRO A 54 -2.63 -5.75 21.05
CA PRO A 54 -2.57 -5.71 19.60
C PRO A 54 -3.43 -4.58 19.03
N THR A 55 -2.88 -3.86 18.06
CA THR A 55 -3.59 -2.80 17.35
C THR A 55 -3.09 -2.71 15.90
N ILE A 56 -3.67 -1.80 15.12
CA ILE A 56 -3.37 -1.61 13.71
C ILE A 56 -2.86 -0.19 13.49
N CYS A 57 -1.74 -0.06 12.79
CA CYS A 57 -1.23 1.23 12.35
C CYS A 57 -2.17 1.85 11.33
N PHE A 58 -2.63 3.08 11.59
CA PHE A 58 -3.56 3.79 10.72
C PHE A 58 -2.91 4.93 9.90
N ASN A 59 -1.58 5.01 9.91
CA ASN A 59 -0.82 6.06 9.20
C ASN A 59 -0.82 5.91 7.68
N CYS A 60 -1.12 4.71 7.16
CA CYS A 60 -1.25 4.45 5.73
C CYS A 60 -2.18 3.26 5.48
N GLU A 61 -2.46 2.94 4.22
CA GLU A 61 -3.36 1.83 3.82
C GLU A 61 -2.81 0.43 4.08
N ALA A 62 -1.54 0.30 4.45
CA ALA A 62 -0.93 -1.01 4.68
C ALA A 62 -1.51 -1.73 5.92
N ALA A 63 -2.13 -0.99 6.85
CA ALA A 63 -2.73 -1.52 8.07
C ALA A 63 -1.78 -2.45 8.83
N CYS A 64 -0.49 -2.10 8.93
CA CYS A 64 0.50 -2.95 9.59
C CYS A 64 0.14 -3.18 11.06
N GLY A 65 0.26 -4.42 11.53
CA GLY A 65 0.05 -4.75 12.94
C GLY A 65 1.07 -4.08 13.85
N LEU A 66 0.58 -3.59 14.97
CA LEU A 66 1.35 -3.02 16.08
C LEU A 66 0.97 -3.70 17.39
N MET A 67 1.84 -3.59 18.37
CA MET A 67 1.61 -3.93 19.77
C MET A 67 1.79 -2.66 20.60
N ALA A 68 0.75 -2.25 21.32
CA ALA A 68 0.78 -1.11 22.24
C ALA A 68 1.19 -1.60 23.63
N TYR A 69 2.24 -1.02 24.20
CA TYR A 69 2.67 -1.31 25.58
C TYR A 69 2.04 -0.28 26.50
N VAL A 70 1.01 -0.69 27.24
CA VAL A 70 0.28 0.12 28.20
C VAL A 70 0.84 -0.11 29.59
N ASP A 71 1.39 0.93 30.18
CA ASP A 71 1.91 0.89 31.55
C ASP A 71 0.75 0.67 32.54
N LYS A 72 0.82 -0.41 33.33
CA LYS A 72 -0.30 -0.82 34.19
C LYS A 72 -0.52 0.08 35.40
N GLU A 73 0.49 0.84 35.81
CA GLU A 73 0.36 1.81 36.91
C GLU A 73 -0.33 3.10 36.44
N THR A 74 0.03 3.57 35.24
CA THR A 74 -0.41 4.87 34.73
C THR A 74 -1.54 4.80 33.70
N GLY A 75 -1.81 3.62 33.14
CA GLY A 75 -2.76 3.41 32.05
C GLY A 75 -2.34 4.06 30.72
N ARG A 76 -1.09 4.53 30.61
CA ARG A 76 -0.60 5.26 29.42
C ARG A 76 0.17 4.33 28.50
N VAL A 77 -0.06 4.48 27.20
CA VAL A 77 0.79 3.86 26.17
C VAL A 77 2.20 4.45 26.29
N LYS A 78 3.22 3.61 26.42
CA LYS A 78 4.63 4.03 26.49
C LYS A 78 5.37 3.86 25.17
N LYS A 79 5.06 2.80 24.43
CA LYS A 79 5.68 2.51 23.13
C LYS A 79 4.77 1.66 22.25
N PHE A 80 5.08 1.68 20.96
CA PHE A 80 4.52 0.76 19.98
C PHE A 80 5.65 -0.05 19.34
N GLU A 81 5.44 -1.35 19.19
CA GLU A 81 6.33 -2.23 18.43
C GLU A 81 5.54 -2.97 17.35
N GLY A 82 6.23 -3.61 16.41
CA GLY A 82 5.57 -4.37 15.35
C GLY A 82 4.97 -5.68 15.88
N ASN A 83 3.74 -6.01 15.47
CA ASN A 83 3.12 -7.28 15.84
C ASN A 83 3.60 -8.43 14.93
N PRO A 84 4.40 -9.39 15.41
CA PRO A 84 4.91 -10.50 14.60
C PRO A 84 3.82 -11.47 14.14
N TYR A 85 2.70 -11.55 14.86
CA TYR A 85 1.55 -12.40 14.53
C TYR A 85 0.65 -11.80 13.44
N HIS A 86 0.89 -10.53 13.05
CA HIS A 86 0.10 -9.90 11.99
C HIS A 86 0.48 -10.48 10.61
N PRO A 87 -0.47 -11.02 9.83
CA PRO A 87 -0.17 -11.78 8.61
C PRO A 87 0.47 -10.96 7.48
N GLY A 88 0.12 -9.67 7.41
CA GLY A 88 0.68 -8.72 6.43
C GLY A 88 2.12 -8.34 6.77
N SER A 89 2.30 -7.51 7.80
CA SER A 89 3.60 -6.97 8.21
C SER A 89 4.55 -7.96 8.89
N ARG A 90 4.09 -9.02 9.56
CA ARG A 90 4.93 -9.97 10.33
C ARG A 90 5.91 -9.25 11.28
N GLY A 91 5.42 -8.19 11.93
CA GLY A 91 6.22 -7.36 12.85
C GLY A 91 7.20 -6.38 12.19
N ARG A 92 7.31 -6.38 10.85
CA ARG A 92 8.15 -5.43 10.11
C ARG A 92 7.36 -4.17 9.80
N ASN A 93 7.65 -3.10 10.54
CA ASN A 93 6.98 -1.81 10.40
C ASN A 93 7.99 -0.75 9.94
N CYS A 94 7.51 0.26 9.19
CA CYS A 94 8.30 1.44 8.88
C CYS A 94 8.46 2.35 10.12
N ALA A 95 9.36 3.34 10.04
CA ALA A 95 9.63 4.29 11.11
C ALA A 95 8.38 5.01 11.64
N LYS A 96 7.36 5.20 10.78
CA LYS A 96 6.09 5.85 11.16
C LYS A 96 5.24 5.00 12.12
N GLY A 97 5.39 3.67 12.11
CA GLY A 97 4.62 2.77 12.96
C GLY A 97 4.87 3.05 14.45
N PRO A 98 6.10 2.82 14.96
CA PRO A 98 6.46 3.16 16.34
C PRO A 98 6.26 4.63 16.70
N ALA A 99 6.52 5.54 15.75
CA ALA A 99 6.35 6.98 15.93
C ALA A 99 4.89 7.44 16.16
N THR A 100 3.90 6.56 16.01
CA THR A 100 2.48 6.85 16.33
C THR A 100 2.29 7.31 17.77
N ILE A 101 3.22 6.97 18.68
CA ILE A 101 3.23 7.48 20.06
C ILE A 101 3.24 9.02 20.14
N ASN A 102 3.84 9.69 19.15
CA ASN A 102 3.86 11.14 19.07
C ASN A 102 2.48 11.71 18.74
N GLN A 103 1.65 11.00 17.97
CA GLN A 103 0.28 11.42 17.66
C GLN A 103 -0.63 11.24 18.88
N VAL A 104 -0.41 10.19 19.67
CA VAL A 104 -1.17 9.94 20.91
C VAL A 104 -0.91 11.05 21.92
N ASN A 105 0.34 11.50 22.02
CA ASN A 105 0.83 12.51 22.96
C ASN A 105 1.01 13.89 22.34
N ASP A 106 0.41 14.16 21.18
CA ASP A 106 0.57 15.42 20.48
C ASP A 106 0.04 16.58 21.35
N PRO A 107 0.87 17.59 21.69
CA PRO A 107 0.46 18.72 22.52
C PRO A 107 -0.62 19.58 21.85
N GLU A 108 -0.76 19.51 20.52
CA GLU A 108 -1.76 20.24 19.74
C GLU A 108 -3.01 19.40 19.44
N ARG A 109 -3.13 18.20 20.02
CA ARG A 109 -4.30 17.34 19.82
C ARG A 109 -5.59 18.03 20.26
N ILE A 110 -6.60 17.99 19.39
CA ILE A 110 -7.94 18.50 19.72
C ILE A 110 -8.62 17.52 20.66
N LEU A 111 -8.73 17.90 21.95
CA LEU A 111 -9.29 17.05 23.01
C LEU A 111 -10.77 17.32 23.30
N TYR A 112 -11.29 18.48 22.89
CA TYR A 112 -12.63 18.94 23.21
C TYR A 112 -13.32 19.51 21.97
N PRO A 113 -14.66 19.50 21.93
CA PRO A 113 -15.40 20.25 20.93
C PRO A 113 -15.07 21.75 20.99
N LEU A 114 -14.86 22.36 19.83
CA LEU A 114 -14.48 23.76 19.68
C LEU A 114 -15.47 24.50 18.76
N LYS A 115 -15.84 25.72 19.14
CA LYS A 115 -16.71 26.61 18.39
C LYS A 115 -15.91 27.83 17.92
N ARG A 116 -16.05 28.18 16.65
CA ARG A 116 -15.33 29.31 16.05
C ARG A 116 -15.96 30.63 16.50
N VAL A 117 -15.16 31.54 17.04
CA VAL A 117 -15.60 32.87 17.49
C VAL A 117 -15.04 34.04 16.65
N GLY A 118 -14.05 33.77 15.79
CA GLY A 118 -13.48 34.75 14.84
C GLY A 118 -13.85 34.48 13.38
N LYS A 119 -13.25 35.20 12.43
CA LYS A 119 -13.41 34.86 11.00
C LYS A 119 -12.75 33.51 10.68
N ARG A 120 -13.21 32.84 9.62
CA ARG A 120 -12.58 31.58 9.15
C ARG A 120 -11.11 31.85 8.81
N GLY A 121 -10.22 30.99 9.30
CA GLY A 121 -8.76 31.14 9.15
C GLY A 121 -8.05 31.86 10.29
N GLU A 122 -8.76 32.52 11.22
CA GLU A 122 -8.12 33.26 12.33
C GLU A 122 -7.65 32.39 13.50
N GLY A 123 -8.00 31.10 13.53
CA GLY A 123 -7.64 30.21 14.63
C GLY A 123 -8.28 30.55 16.00
N LYS A 124 -9.33 31.38 16.02
CA LYS A 124 -10.03 31.78 17.25
C LYS A 124 -11.17 30.83 17.59
N TRP A 125 -11.01 30.09 18.68
CA TRP A 125 -11.92 29.06 19.15
C TRP A 125 -12.29 29.24 20.63
N GLU A 126 -13.52 28.90 20.97
CA GLU A 126 -13.97 28.70 22.35
C GLU A 126 -14.37 27.23 22.55
N ARG A 127 -14.20 26.70 23.76
CA ARG A 127 -14.63 25.32 24.08
C ARG A 127 -16.15 25.28 24.18
N THR A 128 -16.74 24.21 23.66
CA THR A 128 -18.19 23.92 23.73
C THR A 128 -18.45 22.49 24.22
N THR A 129 -19.71 22.12 24.44
CA THR A 129 -20.10 20.75 24.79
C THR A 129 -20.43 19.91 23.56
N TRP A 130 -20.44 18.59 23.73
CA TRP A 130 -20.87 17.67 22.67
C TRP A 130 -22.36 17.84 22.37
N GLU A 131 -23.18 18.08 23.39
CA GLU A 131 -24.62 18.32 23.25
C GLU A 131 -24.89 19.54 22.35
N GLU A 132 -24.22 20.68 22.59
CA GLU A 132 -24.39 21.88 21.75
C GLU A 132 -23.96 21.62 20.29
N VAL A 133 -22.87 20.88 20.08
CA VAL A 133 -22.39 20.52 18.74
C VAL A 133 -23.39 19.63 18.01
N LEU A 134 -23.85 18.57 18.68
CA LEU A 134 -24.81 17.62 18.11
C LEU A 134 -26.13 18.31 17.80
N ASP A 135 -26.70 19.08 18.73
CA ASP A 135 -27.94 19.83 18.51
C ASP A 135 -27.82 20.83 17.36
N THR A 136 -26.70 21.55 17.28
CA THR A 136 -26.47 22.55 16.22
C THR A 136 -26.47 21.91 14.84
N PHE A 137 -25.72 20.81 14.65
CA PHE A 137 -25.60 20.17 13.34
C PHE A 137 -26.81 19.30 13.01
N ALA A 138 -27.38 18.58 13.98
CA ALA A 138 -28.58 17.77 13.78
C ALA A 138 -29.77 18.63 13.33
N ASN A 139 -29.98 19.81 13.94
CA ASN A 139 -31.06 20.71 13.53
C ASN A 139 -30.90 21.22 12.08
N LYS A 140 -29.66 21.54 11.67
CA LYS A 140 -29.38 21.98 10.29
C LYS A 140 -29.59 20.86 9.28
N ILE A 141 -29.07 19.67 9.56
CA ILE A 141 -29.25 18.48 8.71
C ILE A 141 -30.75 18.14 8.61
N ARG A 142 -31.47 18.13 9.74
CA ARG A 142 -32.91 17.88 9.77
C ARG A 142 -33.69 18.91 8.94
N ALA A 143 -33.36 20.19 9.05
CA ALA A 143 -34.00 21.24 8.26
C ALA A 143 -33.83 20.99 6.75
N ALA A 144 -32.60 20.69 6.30
CA ALA A 144 -32.32 20.35 4.91
C ALA A 144 -33.14 19.13 4.44
N ILE A 145 -33.23 18.08 5.26
CA ILE A 145 -34.01 16.87 4.94
C ILE A 145 -35.51 17.17 4.85
N VAL A 146 -36.09 17.84 5.86
CA VAL A 146 -37.54 18.14 5.92
C VAL A 146 -37.97 19.09 4.81
N GLU A 147 -37.11 20.05 4.45
CA GLU A 147 -37.34 21.01 3.37
C GLU A 147 -36.91 20.47 1.99
N ASN A 148 -36.51 19.20 1.92
CA ASN A 148 -36.09 18.47 0.70
C ASN A 148 -34.94 19.14 -0.08
N ARG A 149 -33.99 19.78 0.63
CA ARG A 149 -32.74 20.32 0.08
C ARG A 149 -31.64 19.26 0.11
N ARG A 150 -31.57 18.45 -0.94
CA ARG A 150 -30.74 17.22 -0.98
C ARG A 150 -29.26 17.46 -1.27
N ASP A 151 -28.86 18.68 -1.60
CA ASP A 151 -27.52 19.08 -2.04
C ASP A 151 -26.74 19.91 -1.00
N GLU A 152 -27.34 20.20 0.16
CA GLU A 152 -26.70 21.02 1.21
C GLU A 152 -25.87 20.22 2.22
N VAL A 153 -25.98 18.89 2.22
CA VAL A 153 -25.27 18.02 3.16
C VAL A 153 -24.23 17.20 2.40
N MET A 154 -22.96 17.44 2.71
CA MET A 154 -21.83 16.73 2.13
C MET A 154 -20.93 16.17 3.25
N TYR A 155 -20.54 14.91 3.09
CA TYR A 155 -19.50 14.26 3.85
C TYR A 155 -18.24 14.14 3.01
N HIS A 156 -17.17 14.82 3.43
CA HIS A 156 -15.84 14.63 2.86
C HIS A 156 -14.96 13.85 3.84
N VAL A 157 -14.42 12.72 3.40
CA VAL A 157 -13.56 11.87 4.23
C VAL A 157 -12.15 11.77 3.66
N GLY A 158 -11.18 12.03 4.55
CA GLY A 158 -9.80 11.60 4.38
C GLY A 158 -9.73 10.08 4.54
N ARG A 159 -8.93 9.58 5.48
CA ARG A 159 -8.85 8.14 5.76
C ARG A 159 -10.12 7.65 6.47
N PRO A 160 -10.96 6.78 5.86
CA PRO A 160 -12.14 6.25 6.52
C PRO A 160 -11.73 5.17 7.53
N GLY A 161 -12.17 5.30 8.79
CA GLY A 161 -11.96 4.32 9.86
C GLY A 161 -13.25 3.67 10.38
N HIS A 162 -14.34 3.81 9.63
CA HIS A 162 -15.70 3.44 10.05
C HIS A 162 -16.36 2.39 9.13
N ASP A 163 -15.58 1.72 8.28
CA ASP A 163 -16.00 0.58 7.44
C ASP A 163 -17.40 0.72 6.81
N GLY A 164 -17.64 1.81 6.05
CA GLY A 164 -18.88 1.99 5.32
C GLY A 164 -20.09 2.48 6.14
N TYR A 165 -19.92 2.78 7.43
CA TYR A 165 -21.03 3.26 8.27
C TYR A 165 -21.59 4.61 7.79
N MET A 166 -20.75 5.59 7.49
CA MET A 166 -21.20 6.93 7.09
C MET A 166 -21.93 6.94 5.75
N GLU A 167 -21.49 6.11 4.81
CA GLU A 167 -22.11 5.93 3.50
C GLU A 167 -23.54 5.38 3.65
N ARG A 168 -23.75 4.43 4.56
CA ARG A 168 -25.08 3.90 4.89
C ARG A 168 -25.98 4.97 5.53
N VAL A 169 -25.43 5.81 6.41
CA VAL A 169 -26.20 6.90 7.04
C VAL A 169 -26.68 7.92 6.00
N LEU A 170 -25.79 8.36 5.09
CA LEU A 170 -26.18 9.30 4.03
C LEU A 170 -27.25 8.70 3.10
N GLY A 171 -27.06 7.44 2.70
CA GLY A 171 -28.04 6.72 1.87
C GLY A 171 -29.41 6.62 2.56
N ALA A 172 -29.44 6.35 3.87
CA ALA A 172 -30.68 6.32 4.66
C ALA A 172 -31.39 7.69 4.77
N TRP A 173 -30.66 8.79 4.64
CA TRP A 173 -31.24 10.14 4.55
C TRP A 173 -31.65 10.54 3.12
N GLY A 174 -31.42 9.68 2.12
CA GLY A 174 -31.66 10.00 0.72
C GLY A 174 -30.70 11.07 0.17
N ILE A 175 -29.50 11.16 0.74
CA ILE A 175 -28.47 12.14 0.38
C ILE A 175 -27.37 11.47 -0.44
N ASP A 176 -27.11 11.99 -1.63
CA ASP A 176 -25.97 11.63 -2.48
C ASP A 176 -24.83 12.66 -2.30
N GLY A 177 -24.28 12.67 -1.10
CA GLY A 177 -23.36 13.73 -0.63
C GLY A 177 -22.01 13.18 -0.18
N HIS A 178 -21.51 12.10 -0.77
CA HIS A 178 -20.24 11.48 -0.36
C HIS A 178 -19.08 11.90 -1.27
N ASN A 179 -17.98 12.34 -0.67
CA ASN A 179 -16.70 12.49 -1.34
C ASN A 179 -15.58 11.92 -0.48
N SER A 180 -14.64 11.20 -1.09
CA SER A 180 -13.47 10.70 -0.40
C SER A 180 -12.18 11.19 -1.05
N HIS A 181 -11.08 11.15 -0.30
CA HIS A 181 -9.77 11.44 -0.85
C HIS A 181 -9.29 10.42 -1.92
N THR A 182 -10.07 9.38 -2.24
CA THR A 182 -9.71 8.36 -3.25
C THR A 182 -9.36 8.98 -4.60
N ASN A 183 -10.06 10.06 -4.98
CA ASN A 183 -9.85 10.81 -6.22
C ASN A 183 -8.45 11.45 -6.32
N VAL A 184 -7.85 11.83 -5.19
CA VAL A 184 -6.47 12.33 -5.15
C VAL A 184 -5.46 11.25 -4.76
N CYS A 185 -5.94 10.11 -4.25
CA CYS A 185 -5.10 8.98 -3.83
C CYS A 185 -4.74 8.10 -5.04
N SER A 186 -5.59 7.13 -5.37
CA SER A 186 -5.25 6.02 -6.26
C SER A 186 -6.38 5.62 -7.21
N SER A 187 -7.42 6.44 -7.35
CA SER A 187 -8.58 6.17 -8.23
C SER A 187 -8.18 5.80 -9.66
N ALA A 188 -7.15 6.43 -10.23
CA ALA A 188 -6.70 6.14 -11.58
C ALA A 188 -6.20 4.70 -11.76
N ALA A 189 -5.25 4.23 -10.93
CA ALA A 189 -4.80 2.84 -11.00
C ALA A 189 -5.95 1.86 -10.71
N ARG A 190 -6.76 2.16 -9.70
CA ARG A 190 -7.93 1.34 -9.31
C ARG A 190 -8.93 1.21 -10.45
N PHE A 191 -9.19 2.28 -11.19
CA PHE A 191 -10.07 2.24 -12.35
C PHE A 191 -9.54 1.27 -13.43
N GLY A 192 -8.23 1.32 -13.72
CA GLY A 192 -7.62 0.39 -14.66
C GLY A 192 -7.71 -1.07 -14.20
N TYR A 193 -7.46 -1.34 -12.92
CA TYR A 193 -7.64 -2.66 -12.32
C TYR A 193 -9.10 -3.12 -12.35
N GLN A 194 -10.04 -2.23 -12.04
CA GLN A 194 -11.45 -2.55 -11.99
C GLN A 194 -12.03 -2.91 -13.36
N ILE A 195 -11.60 -2.23 -14.42
CA ILE A 195 -11.98 -2.58 -15.80
C ILE A 195 -11.53 -3.99 -16.15
N TRP A 196 -10.37 -4.45 -15.66
CA TRP A 196 -9.77 -5.71 -16.08
C TRP A 196 -10.24 -6.90 -15.26
N CYS A 197 -10.18 -6.81 -13.92
CA CYS A 197 -10.41 -7.94 -13.03
C CYS A 197 -11.53 -7.72 -12.00
N GLY A 198 -12.19 -6.56 -12.04
CA GLY A 198 -13.26 -6.25 -11.09
C GLY A 198 -12.80 -6.12 -9.63
N ALA A 199 -11.49 -5.95 -9.39
CA ALA A 199 -10.90 -5.73 -8.07
C ALA A 199 -10.18 -4.37 -7.93
N ASP A 200 -10.14 -3.87 -6.68
CA ASP A 200 -9.51 -2.59 -6.32
C ASP A 200 -8.02 -2.53 -6.65
N ARG A 201 -7.28 -3.61 -6.34
CA ARG A 201 -5.82 -3.71 -6.55
C ARG A 201 -5.36 -5.17 -6.49
N PRO A 202 -4.29 -5.54 -7.22
CA PRO A 202 -3.71 -6.86 -7.10
C PRO A 202 -2.93 -7.02 -5.78
N SER A 203 -2.76 -8.27 -5.36
CA SER A 203 -1.83 -8.67 -4.30
C SER A 203 -0.86 -9.72 -4.86
N PRO A 204 0.19 -9.29 -5.59
CA PRO A 204 1.10 -10.22 -6.26
C PRO A 204 1.90 -11.09 -5.28
N ASP A 205 2.18 -12.33 -5.68
CA ASP A 205 2.98 -13.27 -4.89
C ASP A 205 4.48 -13.07 -5.10
N TYR A 206 5.01 -11.97 -4.57
CA TYR A 206 6.42 -11.59 -4.76
C TYR A 206 7.42 -12.62 -4.24
N ALA A 207 7.06 -13.40 -3.23
CA ALA A 207 7.98 -14.36 -2.61
C ALA A 207 8.27 -15.55 -3.54
N ASN A 208 7.34 -15.91 -4.42
CA ASN A 208 7.49 -17.01 -5.38
C ASN A 208 7.73 -16.52 -6.83
N ALA A 209 7.93 -15.22 -7.02
CA ALA A 209 8.20 -14.66 -8.35
C ALA A 209 9.60 -15.02 -8.86
N ARG A 210 9.75 -15.18 -10.18
CA ARG A 210 11.04 -15.25 -10.87
C ARG A 210 11.45 -13.90 -11.46
N PHE A 211 10.47 -13.06 -11.80
CA PHE A 211 10.69 -11.70 -12.27
C PHE A 211 9.64 -10.77 -11.67
N ILE A 212 10.09 -9.62 -11.16
CA ILE A 212 9.26 -8.62 -10.50
C ILE A 212 9.39 -7.29 -11.25
N LEU A 213 8.28 -6.71 -11.69
CA LEU A 213 8.23 -5.37 -12.29
C LEU A 213 7.48 -4.39 -11.38
N LEU A 214 8.18 -3.39 -10.85
CA LEU A 214 7.61 -2.35 -10.01
C LEU A 214 7.56 -1.02 -10.76
N ILE A 215 6.38 -0.45 -10.92
CA ILE A 215 6.18 0.85 -11.59
C ILE A 215 5.77 1.87 -10.54
N SER A 216 6.64 2.84 -10.25
CA SER A 216 6.40 3.82 -9.17
C SER A 216 6.13 3.19 -7.78
N SER A 217 6.44 1.91 -7.58
CA SER A 217 6.12 1.17 -6.35
C SER A 217 7.36 1.06 -5.46
N HIS A 218 7.41 1.84 -4.37
CA HIS A 218 8.61 2.00 -3.53
C HIS A 218 8.51 1.21 -2.22
N LEU A 219 9.46 0.31 -1.95
CA LEU A 219 9.56 -0.48 -0.72
C LEU A 219 9.82 0.37 0.53
N GLU A 220 10.66 1.39 0.39
CA GLU A 220 11.23 2.16 1.49
C GLU A 220 10.29 3.27 2.00
N THR A 221 9.52 3.84 1.08
CA THR A 221 8.74 5.07 1.31
C THR A 221 7.30 4.94 0.83
N GLY A 222 6.99 3.90 0.05
CA GLY A 222 5.69 3.70 -0.57
C GLY A 222 4.60 3.48 0.48
N HIS A 223 3.62 4.37 0.42
CA HIS A 223 2.32 4.14 1.02
C HIS A 223 1.77 2.79 0.53
N TYR A 224 1.16 1.98 1.42
CA TYR A 224 0.65 0.61 1.15
C TYR A 224 1.70 -0.51 0.99
N PHE A 225 2.87 -0.23 0.41
CA PHE A 225 3.77 -1.29 -0.08
C PHE A 225 4.77 -1.85 0.94
N ASN A 226 4.97 -1.18 2.08
CA ASN A 226 5.99 -1.55 3.05
C ASN A 226 5.92 -3.02 3.53
N PRO A 227 4.75 -3.64 3.82
CA PRO A 227 4.68 -5.06 4.15
C PRO A 227 5.11 -6.01 3.03
N GLN A 228 5.07 -5.57 1.78
CA GLN A 228 5.47 -6.38 0.62
C GLN A 228 7.00 -6.40 0.43
N ALA A 229 7.72 -5.44 1.03
CA ALA A 229 9.18 -5.39 0.96
C ALA A 229 9.83 -6.70 1.41
N GLN A 230 9.34 -7.29 2.50
CA GLN A 230 9.86 -8.58 2.98
C GLN A 230 9.67 -9.70 1.95
N ARG A 231 8.53 -9.73 1.24
CA ARG A 231 8.21 -10.75 0.23
C ARG A 231 9.04 -10.56 -1.04
N ILE A 232 9.28 -9.32 -1.43
CA ILE A 232 10.16 -8.99 -2.56
C ILE A 232 11.61 -9.38 -2.24
N ILE A 233 12.08 -9.12 -1.03
CA ILE A 233 13.41 -9.57 -0.58
C ILE A 233 13.47 -11.10 -0.51
N GLU A 234 12.44 -11.77 0.02
CA GLU A 234 12.33 -13.24 0.01
C GLU A 234 12.49 -13.80 -1.43
N GLY A 235 11.74 -13.25 -2.39
CA GLY A 235 11.86 -13.62 -3.81
C GLY A 235 13.25 -13.35 -4.38
N LYS A 236 13.84 -12.18 -4.12
CA LYS A 236 15.22 -11.86 -4.56
C LYS A 236 16.25 -12.82 -3.97
N MET A 237 16.11 -13.21 -2.70
CA MET A 237 16.98 -14.20 -2.05
C MET A 237 16.83 -15.59 -2.68
N MET A 238 15.69 -15.89 -3.27
CA MET A 238 15.44 -17.10 -4.07
C MET A 238 15.86 -16.97 -5.54
N GLY A 239 16.44 -15.84 -5.94
CA GLY A 239 16.97 -15.61 -7.29
C GLY A 239 16.06 -14.81 -8.22
N ALA A 240 14.93 -14.29 -7.73
CA ALA A 240 14.07 -13.42 -8.53
C ALA A 240 14.82 -12.16 -8.98
N LYS A 241 14.61 -11.76 -10.24
CA LYS A 241 15.09 -10.48 -10.76
C LYS A 241 14.08 -9.37 -10.50
N LEU A 242 14.57 -8.18 -10.15
CA LEU A 242 13.75 -7.00 -9.90
C LEU A 242 14.03 -5.91 -10.94
N ALA A 243 13.00 -5.51 -11.67
CA ALA A 243 13.00 -4.32 -12.52
C ALA A 243 12.14 -3.22 -11.89
N VAL A 244 12.66 -1.99 -11.89
CA VAL A 244 11.98 -0.81 -11.35
C VAL A 244 11.87 0.26 -12.43
N MET A 245 10.63 0.58 -12.80
CA MET A 245 10.28 1.67 -13.70
C MET A 245 9.94 2.91 -12.89
N ASP A 246 10.89 3.84 -12.84
CA ASP A 246 10.85 5.03 -12.00
C ASP A 246 11.81 6.10 -12.53
N PRO A 247 11.36 7.33 -12.82
CA PRO A 247 12.25 8.41 -13.28
C PRO A 247 13.36 8.74 -12.28
N ARG A 248 13.15 8.51 -10.99
CA ARG A 248 14.19 8.68 -9.96
C ARG A 248 14.86 7.35 -9.64
N LEU A 249 16.16 7.40 -9.32
CA LEU A 249 16.85 6.28 -8.66
C LEU A 249 16.38 6.21 -7.20
N SER A 250 15.21 5.58 -6.98
CA SER A 250 14.67 5.32 -5.64
C SER A 250 15.51 4.30 -4.87
N ASN A 251 15.33 4.20 -3.55
CA ASN A 251 16.06 3.18 -2.78
C ASN A 251 15.65 1.76 -3.19
N THR A 252 14.44 1.59 -3.73
CA THR A 252 14.02 0.33 -4.35
C THR A 252 14.79 0.11 -5.65
N ALA A 253 14.91 1.12 -6.51
CA ALA A 253 15.67 1.04 -7.76
C ALA A 253 17.18 0.78 -7.53
N SER A 254 17.78 1.35 -6.47
CA SER A 254 19.19 1.10 -6.13
C SER A 254 19.47 -0.35 -5.70
N MET A 255 18.42 -1.11 -5.37
CA MET A 255 18.48 -2.53 -5.02
C MET A 255 17.93 -3.42 -6.15
N ALA A 256 17.57 -2.84 -7.30
CA ALA A 256 17.02 -3.55 -8.45
C ALA A 256 18.14 -4.12 -9.33
N ASP A 257 17.81 -5.15 -10.09
CA ASP A 257 18.66 -5.67 -11.16
C ASP A 257 18.57 -4.76 -12.40
N TYR A 258 17.41 -4.13 -12.61
CA TYR A 258 17.14 -3.21 -13.71
C TYR A 258 16.49 -1.92 -13.18
N TRP A 259 17.05 -0.77 -13.54
CA TRP A 259 16.41 0.53 -13.35
C TRP A 259 16.03 1.10 -14.71
N LEU A 260 14.75 1.43 -14.87
CA LEU A 260 14.15 1.98 -16.07
C LEU A 260 13.70 3.42 -15.78
N PRO A 261 14.57 4.44 -16.03
CA PRO A 261 14.26 5.85 -15.80
C PRO A 261 13.40 6.44 -16.91
N THR A 262 12.17 5.94 -17.04
CA THR A 262 11.23 6.41 -18.06
C THR A 262 10.84 7.87 -17.85
N TRP A 263 10.59 8.60 -18.95
CA TRP A 263 9.89 9.88 -18.85
C TRP A 263 8.50 9.66 -18.22
N PRO A 264 8.08 10.50 -17.24
CA PRO A 264 6.78 10.35 -16.63
C PRO A 264 5.64 10.36 -17.66
N GLY A 265 4.79 9.33 -17.63
CA GLY A 265 3.65 9.18 -18.54
C GLY A 265 3.93 8.29 -19.76
N SER A 266 5.18 7.90 -20.01
CA SER A 266 5.54 7.01 -21.12
C SER A 266 5.40 5.51 -20.78
N GLU A 267 5.08 5.17 -19.52
CA GLU A 267 5.12 3.79 -19.02
C GLU A 267 4.18 2.86 -19.81
N ALA A 268 2.99 3.33 -20.18
CA ALA A 268 2.04 2.53 -20.96
C ALA A 268 2.59 2.15 -22.36
N ALA A 269 3.33 3.05 -23.01
CA ALA A 269 3.95 2.77 -24.31
C ALA A 269 5.01 1.68 -24.20
N VAL A 270 5.83 1.73 -23.15
CA VAL A 270 6.86 0.71 -22.86
C VAL A 270 6.21 -0.64 -22.60
N LEU A 271 5.16 -0.69 -21.76
CA LEU A 271 4.45 -1.93 -21.43
C LEU A 271 3.79 -2.56 -22.66
N LEU A 272 3.16 -1.76 -23.54
CA LEU A 272 2.55 -2.27 -24.77
C LEU A 272 3.61 -2.77 -25.76
N ALA A 273 4.78 -2.14 -25.84
CA ALA A 273 5.89 -2.64 -26.64
C ALA A 273 6.42 -3.98 -26.11
N MET A 274 6.56 -4.11 -24.78
CA MET A 274 6.92 -5.38 -24.13
C MET A 274 5.89 -6.49 -24.40
N ALA A 275 4.60 -6.18 -24.25
CA ALA A 275 3.51 -7.13 -24.51
C ALA A 275 3.51 -7.60 -25.97
N ARG A 276 3.74 -6.68 -26.93
CA ARG A 276 3.87 -7.02 -28.34
C ARG A 276 5.04 -7.96 -28.61
N ILE A 277 6.21 -7.71 -28.02
CA ILE A 277 7.37 -8.61 -28.15
C ILE A 277 7.00 -10.01 -27.64
N ILE A 278 6.35 -10.12 -26.48
CA ILE A 278 5.91 -11.38 -25.90
C ILE A 278 4.94 -12.13 -26.84
N LEU A 279 4.00 -11.42 -27.49
CA LEU A 279 3.09 -12.01 -28.47
C LEU A 279 3.83 -12.51 -29.72
N VAL A 280 4.69 -11.67 -30.31
CA VAL A 280 5.46 -11.99 -31.53
C VAL A 280 6.40 -13.17 -31.29
N GLU A 281 7.10 -13.19 -30.17
CA GLU A 281 8.01 -14.28 -29.79
C GLU A 281 7.31 -15.49 -29.18
N ARG A 282 5.97 -15.45 -29.06
CA ARG A 282 5.13 -16.52 -28.50
C ARG A 282 5.56 -16.95 -27.08
N LEU A 283 5.94 -15.98 -26.25
CA LEU A 283 6.32 -16.19 -24.86
C LEU A 283 5.13 -16.12 -23.88
N TYR A 284 3.92 -15.89 -24.38
CA TYR A 284 2.70 -15.79 -23.57
C TYR A 284 2.18 -17.16 -23.11
N ASN A 285 1.39 -17.17 -22.03
CA ASN A 285 0.68 -18.37 -21.59
C ASN A 285 -0.63 -18.57 -22.39
N GLY A 286 -0.54 -19.31 -23.50
CA GLY A 286 -1.67 -19.55 -24.40
C GLY A 286 -2.82 -20.32 -23.76
N GLU A 287 -2.56 -21.26 -22.84
CA GLU A 287 -3.62 -21.98 -22.12
C GLU A 287 -4.43 -21.04 -21.23
N TYR A 288 -3.74 -20.17 -20.49
CA TYR A 288 -4.38 -19.15 -19.66
C TYR A 288 -5.25 -18.23 -20.51
N MET A 289 -4.71 -17.68 -21.60
CA MET A 289 -5.44 -16.76 -22.46
C MET A 289 -6.68 -17.42 -23.09
N ARG A 290 -6.59 -18.66 -23.57
CA ARG A 290 -7.74 -19.39 -24.14
C ARG A 290 -8.89 -19.55 -23.14
N ARG A 291 -8.57 -19.67 -21.85
CA ARG A 291 -9.53 -19.95 -20.77
C ARG A 291 -10.08 -18.69 -20.10
N TRP A 292 -9.24 -17.67 -19.90
CA TRP A 292 -9.54 -16.53 -19.01
C TRP A 292 -9.63 -15.19 -19.73
N VAL A 293 -9.30 -15.14 -21.02
CA VAL A 293 -9.52 -13.94 -21.84
C VAL A 293 -10.76 -14.14 -22.70
N ASN A 294 -11.56 -13.10 -22.83
CA ASN A 294 -12.77 -13.04 -23.65
C ASN A 294 -12.47 -12.90 -25.16
N TRP A 295 -11.50 -13.69 -25.66
CA TRP A 295 -11.01 -13.56 -27.03
C TRP A 295 -12.07 -13.91 -28.08
N GLN A 296 -12.94 -14.90 -27.80
CA GLN A 296 -14.05 -15.23 -28.71
C GLN A 296 -15.06 -14.08 -28.81
N ASP A 297 -15.42 -13.47 -27.69
CA ASP A 297 -16.36 -12.34 -27.68
C ASP A 297 -15.79 -11.13 -28.41
N TYR A 298 -14.49 -10.86 -28.23
CA TYR A 298 -13.78 -9.82 -28.96
C TYR A 298 -13.79 -10.08 -30.47
N LEU A 299 -13.47 -11.31 -30.92
CA LEU A 299 -13.50 -11.63 -32.35
C LEU A 299 -14.92 -11.55 -32.92
N ALA A 300 -15.93 -12.05 -32.22
CA ALA A 300 -17.31 -12.00 -32.68
C ALA A 300 -17.84 -10.56 -32.77
N ALA A 301 -17.44 -9.67 -31.85
CA ALA A 301 -17.91 -8.29 -31.80
C ALA A 301 -17.17 -7.36 -32.75
N GLU A 302 -15.84 -7.45 -32.80
CA GLU A 302 -14.99 -6.46 -33.50
C GLU A 302 -14.43 -7.01 -34.83
N HIS A 303 -14.38 -8.33 -35.00
CA HIS A 303 -13.72 -9.00 -36.13
C HIS A 303 -14.56 -10.17 -36.67
N SER A 304 -15.89 -9.99 -36.80
CA SER A 304 -16.82 -11.06 -37.16
C SER A 304 -16.57 -11.69 -38.54
N GLY A 305 -15.84 -10.98 -39.42
CA GLY A 305 -15.45 -11.44 -40.76
C GLY A 305 -14.12 -12.20 -40.80
N GLU A 306 -13.39 -12.27 -39.68
CA GLU A 306 -12.12 -12.97 -39.55
C GLU A 306 -12.33 -14.43 -39.13
N GLU A 307 -11.27 -15.24 -39.24
CA GLU A 307 -11.29 -16.60 -38.70
C GLU A 307 -11.47 -16.56 -37.17
N GLN A 308 -12.46 -17.31 -36.67
CA GLN A 308 -12.82 -17.35 -35.24
C GLN A 308 -11.93 -18.32 -34.45
N THR A 309 -10.61 -18.20 -34.64
CA THR A 309 -9.59 -19.02 -33.98
C THR A 309 -8.74 -18.19 -33.04
N PHE A 310 -8.18 -18.84 -32.02
CA PHE A 310 -7.31 -18.15 -31.06
C PHE A 310 -6.01 -17.67 -31.72
N GLU A 311 -5.50 -18.42 -32.68
CA GLU A 311 -4.33 -18.05 -33.47
C GLU A 311 -4.58 -16.75 -34.25
N ARG A 312 -5.76 -16.61 -34.88
CA ARG A 312 -6.14 -15.37 -35.55
C ARG A 312 -6.31 -14.21 -34.58
N PHE A 313 -6.86 -14.46 -33.40
CA PHE A 313 -6.90 -13.45 -32.33
C PHE A 313 -5.49 -12.95 -31.98
N ILE A 314 -4.51 -13.83 -31.81
CA ILE A 314 -3.13 -13.41 -31.50
C ILE A 314 -2.51 -12.57 -32.62
N GLU A 315 -2.73 -12.95 -33.88
CA GLU A 315 -2.28 -12.13 -35.03
C GLU A 315 -2.89 -10.74 -35.02
N LEU A 316 -4.21 -10.65 -34.84
CA LEU A 316 -4.93 -9.37 -34.77
C LEU A 316 -4.46 -8.51 -33.59
N MET A 317 -4.08 -9.13 -32.46
CA MET A 317 -3.51 -8.40 -31.32
C MET A 317 -2.09 -7.86 -31.63
N ILE A 318 -1.28 -8.61 -32.37
CA ILE A 318 0.05 -8.15 -32.83
C ILE A 318 -0.10 -6.96 -33.79
N ASP A 319 -1.10 -7.01 -34.68
CA ASP A 319 -1.41 -5.96 -35.65
C ASP A 319 -2.00 -4.72 -34.97
N LEU A 320 -2.92 -4.90 -34.03
CA LEU A 320 -3.54 -3.82 -33.25
C LEU A 320 -2.49 -2.97 -32.52
N TYR A 321 -1.42 -3.61 -32.03
CA TYR A 321 -0.33 -2.95 -31.34
C TYR A 321 0.92 -2.72 -32.22
N ALA A 322 0.82 -2.80 -33.54
CA ALA A 322 1.97 -2.72 -34.45
C ALA A 322 2.84 -1.46 -34.29
N GLU A 323 2.25 -0.33 -33.88
CA GLU A 323 2.98 0.92 -33.61
C GLU A 323 3.94 0.83 -32.40
N TYR A 324 3.63 -0.01 -31.42
CA TYR A 324 4.42 -0.18 -30.19
C TYR A 324 5.66 -1.05 -30.43
N THR A 325 6.56 -0.54 -31.24
CA THR A 325 7.87 -1.14 -31.51
C THR A 325 8.87 -0.78 -30.39
N PRO A 326 9.99 -1.53 -30.24
CA PRO A 326 11.07 -1.13 -29.34
C PRO A 326 11.57 0.29 -29.63
N ALA A 327 11.74 0.65 -30.91
CA ALA A 327 12.16 1.98 -31.34
C ALA A 327 11.17 3.09 -30.95
N PHE A 328 9.87 2.85 -31.10
CA PHE A 328 8.82 3.77 -30.64
C PHE A 328 8.89 3.97 -29.13
N ALA A 329 8.87 2.88 -28.35
CA ALA A 329 8.90 2.96 -26.90
C ALA A 329 10.20 3.61 -26.38
N ALA A 330 11.35 3.29 -26.97
CA ALA A 330 12.63 3.93 -26.65
C ALA A 330 12.59 5.44 -26.85
N LYS A 331 12.02 5.90 -27.97
CA LYS A 331 11.84 7.33 -28.26
C LYS A 331 10.92 8.01 -27.25
N GLU A 332 9.78 7.40 -26.93
CA GLU A 332 8.79 7.97 -26.00
C GLU A 332 9.26 7.99 -24.56
N SER A 333 10.02 6.97 -24.14
CA SER A 333 10.37 6.77 -22.73
C SER A 333 11.80 7.16 -22.36
N GLY A 334 12.68 7.33 -23.35
CA GLY A 334 14.12 7.56 -23.12
C GLY A 334 14.90 6.30 -22.73
N LEU A 335 14.30 5.11 -22.83
CA LEU A 335 14.99 3.84 -22.62
C LEU A 335 15.71 3.39 -23.90
N THR A 336 16.58 2.39 -23.80
CA THR A 336 17.17 1.75 -24.99
C THR A 336 16.26 0.64 -25.50
N GLU A 337 16.23 0.43 -26.82
CA GLU A 337 15.51 -0.70 -27.43
C GLU A 337 15.94 -2.04 -26.84
N GLU A 338 17.24 -2.21 -26.61
CA GLU A 338 17.82 -3.41 -25.99
C GLU A 338 17.24 -3.68 -24.61
N SER A 339 17.14 -2.65 -23.75
CA SER A 339 16.58 -2.82 -22.40
C SER A 339 15.10 -3.22 -22.43
N ILE A 340 14.32 -2.66 -23.36
CA ILE A 340 12.90 -2.98 -23.54
C ILE A 340 12.75 -4.44 -23.98
N VAL A 341 13.57 -4.88 -24.95
CA VAL A 341 13.55 -6.26 -25.46
C VAL A 341 14.01 -7.27 -24.41
N ASP A 342 15.11 -7.01 -23.69
CA ASP A 342 15.60 -7.92 -22.65
C ASP A 342 14.54 -8.12 -21.57
N ILE A 343 13.96 -7.03 -21.04
CA ILE A 343 12.95 -7.12 -19.98
C ILE A 343 11.68 -7.82 -20.46
N ALA A 344 11.22 -7.56 -21.68
CA ALA A 344 10.08 -8.28 -22.26
C ALA A 344 10.31 -9.80 -22.27
N ARG A 345 11.53 -10.23 -22.66
CA ARG A 345 11.91 -11.66 -22.65
C ARG A 345 12.03 -12.21 -21.24
N GLN A 346 12.60 -11.47 -20.29
CA GLN A 346 12.66 -11.89 -18.89
C GLN A 346 11.25 -12.11 -18.31
N ILE A 347 10.30 -11.23 -18.62
CA ILE A 347 8.89 -11.36 -18.24
C ILE A 347 8.27 -12.61 -18.88
N GLY A 348 8.40 -12.77 -20.20
CA GLY A 348 7.89 -13.94 -20.92
C GLY A 348 8.46 -15.25 -20.38
N HIS A 349 9.76 -15.30 -20.08
CA HIS A 349 10.42 -16.47 -19.50
C HIS A 349 10.05 -16.73 -18.03
N ALA A 350 9.59 -15.72 -17.29
CA ALA A 350 9.07 -15.89 -15.94
C ALA A 350 7.72 -16.63 -15.94
N GLY A 351 6.94 -16.50 -17.02
CA GLY A 351 5.67 -17.19 -17.20
C GLY A 351 4.70 -16.92 -16.04
N THR A 352 4.20 -17.97 -15.39
CA THR A 352 3.27 -17.86 -14.24
C THR A 352 3.92 -17.30 -12.97
N ALA A 353 5.24 -17.15 -12.94
CA ALA A 353 5.99 -16.58 -11.81
C ALA A 353 6.38 -15.11 -12.06
N PHE A 354 5.61 -14.38 -12.87
CA PHE A 354 5.73 -12.94 -13.02
C PHE A 354 4.87 -12.19 -11.98
N ALA A 355 5.44 -11.18 -11.34
CA ALA A 355 4.72 -10.30 -10.43
C ALA A 355 4.91 -8.84 -10.81
N ALA A 356 3.82 -8.07 -10.91
CA ALA A 356 3.90 -6.66 -11.24
C ALA A 356 2.99 -5.80 -10.38
N HIS A 357 3.37 -4.53 -10.20
CA HIS A 357 2.52 -3.55 -9.53
C HIS A 357 2.83 -2.12 -9.95
N THR A 358 1.78 -1.35 -10.25
CA THR A 358 1.88 0.11 -10.37
C THR A 358 1.32 0.81 -9.15
N TRP A 359 1.99 1.89 -8.77
CA TRP A 359 1.52 2.83 -7.76
C TRP A 359 1.35 4.24 -8.34
N ARG A 360 1.25 5.23 -7.45
CA ARG A 360 0.62 6.53 -7.73
C ARG A 360 1.33 7.41 -8.77
N ALA A 361 2.66 7.40 -8.92
CA ALA A 361 3.29 8.41 -9.79
C ALA A 361 2.88 8.21 -11.26
N ALA A 362 2.97 6.99 -11.77
CA ALA A 362 2.60 6.68 -13.14
C ALA A 362 1.08 6.81 -13.40
N SER A 363 0.26 6.50 -12.38
CA SER A 363 -1.19 6.45 -12.52
C SER A 363 -1.93 7.75 -12.18
N ALA A 364 -1.46 8.50 -11.18
CA ALA A 364 -2.11 9.74 -10.71
C ALA A 364 -1.40 11.01 -11.21
N GLY A 365 -0.15 10.91 -11.68
CA GLY A 365 0.63 12.06 -12.13
C GLY A 365 0.30 12.55 -13.56
N ASN A 366 -0.44 11.75 -14.34
CA ASN A 366 -0.65 11.99 -15.77
C ASN A 366 -2.12 11.79 -16.17
N LEU A 367 -2.58 12.55 -17.17
CA LEU A 367 -3.87 12.31 -17.82
C LEU A 367 -3.85 10.92 -18.46
N GLY A 368 -4.85 10.09 -18.16
CA GLY A 368 -4.91 8.72 -18.69
C GLY A 368 -4.08 7.68 -17.92
N GLY A 369 -3.48 8.02 -16.78
CA GLY A 369 -2.61 7.09 -16.02
C GLY A 369 -3.26 5.76 -15.58
N TRP A 370 -4.59 5.63 -15.64
CA TRP A 370 -5.30 4.35 -15.52
C TRP A 370 -4.91 3.32 -16.59
N GLN A 371 -4.44 3.78 -17.76
CA GLN A 371 -3.96 2.93 -18.83
C GLN A 371 -2.69 2.15 -18.44
N VAL A 372 -1.86 2.69 -17.54
CA VAL A 372 -0.68 1.98 -17.03
C VAL A 372 -1.10 0.71 -16.30
N ALA A 373 -2.14 0.78 -15.46
CA ALA A 373 -2.67 -0.39 -14.77
C ALA A 373 -3.25 -1.43 -15.74
N ARG A 374 -3.95 -0.99 -16.81
CA ARG A 374 -4.44 -1.90 -17.86
C ARG A 374 -3.32 -2.54 -18.66
N ALA A 375 -2.31 -1.76 -19.04
CA ALA A 375 -1.17 -2.26 -19.81
C ALA A 375 -0.35 -3.28 -19.01
N ILE A 376 -0.19 -3.08 -17.69
CA ILE A 376 0.43 -4.08 -16.80
C ILE A 376 -0.38 -5.38 -16.73
N TRP A 377 -1.71 -5.28 -16.74
CA TRP A 377 -2.56 -6.47 -16.69
C TRP A 377 -2.65 -7.21 -18.03
N PHE A 378 -2.43 -6.51 -19.14
CA PHE A 378 -2.36 -7.12 -20.46
C PHE A 378 -1.01 -7.81 -20.69
N LEU A 379 0.07 -7.19 -20.21
CA LEU A 379 1.43 -7.72 -20.18
C LEU A 379 1.53 -9.00 -19.34
#